data_AF-A0A9X0D122-F1
#
_entry.id   AF-A0A9X0D122-F1
#
_cell.length_a   1.000
_cell.length_b   1.000
_cell.length_c   1.000
_cell.angle_alpha   90.00
_cell.angle_beta   90.00
_cell.angle_gamma   90.00
#
_symmetry.space_group_name_H-M   'P 1'
#
loop_
_entity.id
_entity.type
_entity.pdbx_description
1 polymer ?
#
loop_
_entity_poly.entity_id
_entity_poly.type
_entity_poly.pdbx_seq_one_letter_code
_entity_poly.pdbx_strand_id
1 'polypeptide(L)'
;MDAGRQFSPLDRNSVNRLKVIMKETAATCNIDALVERISSVLRDRDKKGRFEHYTKDFLDKPEMKSYVEECCRYAWKLVCQTPPYEIQGNADVHVERDAVFNPAVHQVCRESVPIERSSGYIDLVVWPGLFEGSSGRIIRKTEVVLQSK
;
A
#
# COMPACT_ATOMS: atom_id res chain seq x y z
N MET A 1 -23.90 40.36 -21.99
CA MET A 1 -22.45 40.60 -22.02
C MET A 1 -21.87 39.77 -20.89
N ASP A 2 -21.36 38.59 -21.21
CA ASP A 2 -20.83 37.63 -20.23
C ASP A 2 -19.31 37.72 -20.26
N ALA A 3 -18.72 38.20 -19.16
CA ALA A 3 -17.29 38.38 -19.04
C ALA A 3 -16.65 37.01 -18.86
N GLY A 4 -16.05 36.49 -19.93
CA GLY A 4 -15.32 35.23 -19.94
C GLY A 4 -14.28 35.19 -18.83
N ARG A 5 -14.50 34.31 -17.84
CA ARG A 5 -13.48 33.94 -16.86
C ARG A 5 -12.32 33.26 -17.59
N GLN A 6 -11.28 34.02 -17.83
CA GLN A 6 -10.00 33.51 -18.28
C GLN A 6 -9.37 32.74 -17.11
N PHE A 7 -9.40 31.41 -17.17
CA PHE A 7 -8.69 30.58 -16.19
C PHE A 7 -7.18 30.76 -16.41
N SER A 8 -6.49 31.26 -15.40
CA SER A 8 -5.03 31.35 -15.38
C SER A 8 -4.43 29.95 -15.49
N PRO A 9 -3.27 29.76 -16.17
CA PRO A 9 -2.59 28.47 -16.16
C PRO A 9 -2.24 28.09 -14.72
N LEU A 10 -2.52 26.84 -14.33
CA LEU A 10 -2.12 26.29 -13.04
C LEU A 10 -0.59 26.39 -12.89
N ASP A 11 -0.11 27.37 -12.12
CA ASP A 11 1.31 27.49 -11.83
C ASP A 11 1.76 26.37 -10.88
N ARG A 12 3.06 26.08 -10.89
CA ARG A 12 3.67 24.99 -10.11
C ARG A 12 3.44 25.15 -8.60
N ASN A 13 3.33 26.37 -8.09
CA ASN A 13 3.06 26.65 -6.68
C ASN A 13 1.61 26.31 -6.29
N SER A 14 0.67 26.59 -7.17
CA SER A 14 -0.75 26.26 -7.02
C SER A 14 -0.96 24.75 -7.00
N VAL A 15 -0.28 24.01 -7.88
CA VAL A 15 -0.28 22.54 -7.88
C VAL A 15 0.35 21.98 -6.60
N ASN A 16 1.44 22.57 -6.10
CA ASN A 16 2.07 22.13 -4.85
C ASN A 16 1.18 22.37 -3.63
N ARG A 17 0.46 23.50 -3.59
CA ARG A 17 -0.52 23.77 -2.51
C ARG A 17 -1.68 22.78 -2.54
N LEU A 18 -2.22 22.49 -3.73
CA LEU A 18 -3.26 21.46 -3.91
C LEU A 18 -2.78 20.09 -3.43
N LYS A 19 -1.52 19.72 -3.72
CA LYS A 19 -0.92 18.47 -3.23
C LYS A 19 -0.85 18.40 -1.70
N VAL A 20 -0.49 19.50 -1.03
CA VAL A 20 -0.47 19.57 0.44
C VAL A 20 -1.89 19.42 1.02
N ILE A 21 -2.87 20.12 0.46
CA ILE A 21 -4.27 20.00 0.87
C ILE A 21 -4.76 18.56 0.69
N MET A 22 -4.50 17.96 -0.48
CA MET A 22 -4.85 16.56 -0.74
C MET A 22 -4.19 15.60 0.24
N LYS A 23 -2.94 15.85 0.67
CA LYS A 23 -2.24 15.06 1.70
C LYS A 23 -2.94 15.16 3.05
N GLU A 24 -3.25 16.36 3.50
CA GLU A 24 -3.89 16.61 4.80
C GLU A 24 -5.31 16.03 4.85
N THR A 25 -6.04 16.07 3.73
CA THR A 25 -7.40 15.53 3.64
C THR A 25 -7.46 14.07 3.21
N ALA A 26 -6.35 13.43 2.83
CA ALA A 26 -6.37 12.04 2.33
C ALA A 26 -6.96 11.05 3.35
N ALA A 27 -6.78 11.30 4.65
CA ALA A 27 -7.33 10.46 5.71
C ALA A 27 -8.86 10.60 5.85
N THR A 28 -9.40 11.79 5.54
CA THR A 28 -10.82 12.15 5.70
C THR A 28 -11.57 12.23 4.38
N CYS A 29 -10.89 11.97 3.26
CA CYS A 29 -11.48 11.97 1.93
C CYS A 29 -12.57 10.91 1.84
N ASN A 30 -13.68 11.28 1.19
CA ASN A 30 -14.69 10.32 0.79
C ASN A 30 -14.07 9.40 -0.27
N ILE A 31 -14.07 8.09 0.01
CA ILE A 31 -13.54 7.04 -0.89
C ILE A 31 -14.65 6.10 -1.36
N ASP A 32 -15.91 6.42 -1.12
CA ASP A 32 -17.06 5.53 -1.32
C ASP A 32 -17.15 5.08 -2.78
N ALA A 33 -16.89 5.98 -3.73
CA ALA A 33 -16.87 5.66 -5.15
C ALA A 33 -15.79 4.62 -5.51
N LEU A 34 -14.64 4.64 -4.82
CA LEU A 34 -13.58 3.65 -5.01
C LEU A 34 -13.99 2.30 -4.40
N VAL A 35 -14.55 2.32 -3.19
CA VAL A 35 -15.06 1.13 -2.49
C VAL A 35 -16.14 0.43 -3.32
N GLU A 36 -17.11 1.18 -3.85
CA GLU A 36 -18.17 0.65 -4.70
C GLU A 36 -17.62 0.03 -5.98
N ARG A 37 -16.64 0.70 -6.62
CA ARG A 37 -16.01 0.17 -7.83
C ARG A 37 -15.29 -1.15 -7.57
N ILE A 38 -14.52 -1.25 -6.49
CA ILE A 38 -13.83 -2.50 -6.13
C ILE A 38 -14.83 -3.59 -5.77
N SER A 39 -15.86 -3.25 -4.99
CA SER A 39 -16.93 -4.19 -4.62
C SER A 39 -17.66 -4.73 -5.84
N SER A 40 -17.94 -3.89 -6.85
CA SER A 40 -18.51 -4.33 -8.13
C SER A 40 -17.60 -5.33 -8.86
N VAL A 41 -16.29 -5.06 -8.91
CA VAL A 41 -15.32 -5.98 -9.55
C VAL A 41 -15.25 -7.32 -8.83
N LEU A 42 -15.29 -7.31 -7.49
CA LEU A 42 -15.31 -8.55 -6.70
C LEU A 42 -16.59 -9.35 -6.97
N ARG A 43 -17.75 -8.70 -7.01
CA ARG A 43 -19.02 -9.34 -7.37
C ARG A 43 -19.00 -9.92 -8.78
N ASP A 44 -18.41 -9.24 -9.75
CA ASP A 44 -18.27 -9.77 -11.11
C ASP A 44 -17.29 -10.96 -11.20
N ARG A 45 -16.30 -11.03 -10.31
CA ARG A 45 -15.42 -12.19 -10.18
C ARG A 45 -16.12 -13.36 -9.49
N ASP A 46 -17.00 -13.07 -8.53
CA ASP A 46 -17.81 -14.09 -7.85
C ASP A 46 -18.76 -14.79 -8.82
N LYS A 47 -19.41 -14.04 -9.71
CA LYS A 47 -20.21 -14.61 -10.82
C LYS A 47 -19.44 -15.60 -11.70
N LYS A 48 -18.10 -15.52 -11.70
CA LYS A 48 -17.20 -16.42 -12.44
C LYS A 48 -16.67 -17.58 -11.58
N GLY A 49 -17.26 -17.82 -10.41
CA GLY A 49 -16.89 -18.90 -9.49
C GLY A 49 -15.59 -18.67 -8.72
N ARG A 50 -15.02 -17.45 -8.74
CA ARG A 50 -13.71 -17.21 -8.08
C ARG A 50 -13.74 -17.35 -6.56
N PHE A 51 -14.92 -17.30 -5.95
CA PHE A 51 -15.12 -17.48 -4.51
C PHE A 51 -16.02 -18.67 -4.18
N GLU A 52 -16.10 -19.67 -5.06
CA GLU A 52 -16.99 -20.84 -4.89
C GLU A 52 -16.75 -21.65 -3.60
N HIS A 53 -15.53 -21.55 -3.04
CA HIS A 53 -15.17 -22.21 -1.77
C HIS A 53 -15.57 -21.41 -0.51
N TYR A 54 -16.07 -20.18 -0.68
CA TYR A 54 -16.51 -19.33 0.42
C TYR A 54 -18.03 -19.40 0.61
N THR A 55 -18.50 -18.89 1.74
CA THR A 55 -19.94 -18.76 1.97
C THR A 55 -20.53 -17.76 0.97
N LYS A 56 -21.78 -17.99 0.53
CA LYS A 56 -22.44 -17.14 -0.49
C LYS A 56 -22.53 -15.66 -0.10
N ASP A 57 -22.53 -15.38 1.18
CA ASP A 57 -22.57 -14.04 1.77
C ASP A 57 -21.17 -13.42 2.02
N PHE A 58 -20.09 -14.10 1.62
CA PHE A 58 -18.71 -13.70 1.95
C PHE A 58 -18.40 -12.24 1.61
N LEU A 59 -18.83 -11.76 0.44
CA LEU A 59 -18.62 -10.37 0.01
C LEU A 59 -19.53 -9.37 0.74
N ASP A 60 -20.64 -9.82 1.32
CA ASP A 60 -21.59 -8.98 2.03
C ASP A 60 -21.29 -8.86 3.53
N LYS A 61 -20.39 -9.72 4.04
CA LYS A 61 -19.93 -9.71 5.43
C LYS A 61 -19.32 -8.36 5.82
N PRO A 62 -19.67 -7.80 7.01
CA PRO A 62 -19.13 -6.54 7.49
C PRO A 62 -17.60 -6.48 7.48
N GLU A 63 -16.93 -7.60 7.81
CA GLU A 63 -15.48 -7.71 7.84
C GLU A 63 -14.87 -7.53 6.45
N MET A 64 -15.50 -8.08 5.41
CA MET A 64 -15.03 -7.94 4.04
C MET A 64 -15.25 -6.52 3.52
N LYS A 65 -16.36 -5.89 3.87
CA LYS A 65 -16.63 -4.48 3.54
C LYS A 65 -15.60 -3.55 4.20
N SER A 66 -15.33 -3.78 5.49
CA SER A 66 -14.30 -3.05 6.23
C SER A 66 -12.91 -3.25 5.60
N TYR A 67 -12.57 -4.47 5.23
CA TYR A 67 -11.30 -4.78 4.57
C TYR A 67 -11.14 -4.04 3.23
N VAL A 68 -12.17 -4.06 2.37
CA VAL A 68 -12.13 -3.32 1.09
C VAL A 68 -11.98 -1.82 1.33
N GLU A 69 -12.70 -1.26 2.31
CA GLU A 69 -12.58 0.15 2.68
C GLU A 69 -11.17 0.49 3.16
N GLU A 70 -10.60 -0.30 4.06
CA GLU A 70 -9.23 -0.12 4.55
C GLU A 70 -8.21 -0.19 3.42
N CYS A 71 -8.33 -1.16 2.52
CA CYS A 71 -7.49 -1.26 1.32
C CYS A 71 -7.60 -0.02 0.44
N CYS A 72 -8.81 0.50 0.23
CA CYS A 72 -9.05 1.73 -0.53
C CYS A 72 -8.41 2.95 0.14
N ARG A 73 -8.60 3.12 1.46
CA ARG A 73 -7.98 4.21 2.23
C ARG A 73 -6.47 4.10 2.20
N TYR A 74 -5.93 2.90 2.31
CA TYR A 74 -4.50 2.65 2.27
C TYR A 74 -3.92 2.99 0.90
N ALA A 75 -4.52 2.50 -0.19
CA ALA A 75 -4.12 2.84 -1.55
C ALA A 75 -4.23 4.34 -1.83
N TRP A 76 -5.31 4.99 -1.38
CA TRP A 76 -5.49 6.43 -1.53
C TRP A 76 -4.40 7.22 -0.78
N LYS A 77 -4.07 6.80 0.44
CA LYS A 77 -2.96 7.37 1.22
C LYS A 77 -1.61 7.17 0.52
N LEU A 78 -1.39 6.04 -0.16
CA LEU A 78 -0.18 5.80 -0.94
C LEU A 78 -0.10 6.70 -2.18
N VAL A 79 -1.20 6.81 -2.94
CA VAL A 79 -1.23 7.61 -4.19
C VAL A 79 -1.16 9.12 -3.92
N CYS A 80 -1.69 9.59 -2.79
CA CYS A 80 -1.63 11.01 -2.41
C CYS A 80 -0.30 11.43 -1.77
N GLN A 81 0.72 10.57 -1.76
CA GLN A 81 2.04 10.92 -1.25
C GLN A 81 2.79 11.78 -2.25
N THR A 82 3.07 13.02 -1.85
CA THR A 82 4.16 13.81 -2.44
C THR A 82 5.15 14.21 -1.34
N PRO A 83 6.43 13.83 -1.44
CA PRO A 83 7.03 13.01 -2.51
C PRO A 83 6.58 11.52 -2.47
N PRO A 84 6.67 10.78 -3.60
CA PRO A 84 6.32 9.36 -3.65
C PRO A 84 7.17 8.56 -2.66
N TYR A 85 6.57 7.63 -1.93
CA TYR A 85 7.35 6.66 -1.15
C TYR A 85 7.90 5.56 -2.05
N GLU A 86 9.14 5.17 -1.80
CA GLU A 86 9.71 3.97 -2.38
C GLU A 86 9.22 2.76 -1.58
N ILE A 87 8.74 1.75 -2.30
CA ILE A 87 8.22 0.51 -1.72
C ILE A 87 9.25 -0.57 -2.03
N GLN A 88 9.85 -1.14 -0.98
CA GLN A 88 10.73 -2.30 -1.12
C GLN A 88 9.92 -3.58 -0.87
N GLY A 89 9.79 -4.45 -1.86
CA GLY A 89 8.89 -5.61 -1.79
C GLY A 89 9.50 -6.93 -2.26
N ASN A 90 8.66 -7.97 -2.36
CA ASN A 90 9.07 -9.30 -2.81
C ASN A 90 9.70 -9.32 -4.21
N ALA A 91 9.39 -8.37 -5.09
CA ALA A 91 10.04 -8.29 -6.40
C ALA A 91 11.53 -7.93 -6.28
N ASP A 92 11.92 -7.11 -5.29
CA ASP A 92 13.32 -6.73 -5.07
C ASP A 92 14.10 -7.85 -4.36
N VAL A 93 13.41 -8.63 -3.53
CA VAL A 93 14.00 -9.76 -2.77
C VAL A 93 14.03 -11.06 -3.58
N HIS A 94 13.05 -11.33 -4.45
CA HIS A 94 13.06 -12.55 -5.29
C HIS A 94 14.01 -12.47 -6.48
N VAL A 95 14.47 -11.28 -6.88
CA VAL A 95 15.51 -11.12 -7.89
C VAL A 95 16.88 -11.52 -7.33
N GLU A 96 17.07 -11.48 -6.01
CA GLU A 96 18.29 -11.89 -5.33
C GLU A 96 17.98 -12.98 -4.30
N ARG A 97 18.11 -14.26 -4.69
CA ARG A 97 17.98 -15.43 -3.78
C ARG A 97 18.89 -15.38 -2.53
N ASP A 98 19.79 -14.40 -2.46
CA ASP A 98 20.77 -14.17 -1.40
C ASP A 98 20.58 -12.80 -0.70
N ALA A 99 19.36 -12.24 -0.71
CA ALA A 99 19.08 -10.97 -0.04
C ALA A 99 19.40 -11.04 1.47
N VAL A 100 20.41 -10.28 1.90
CA VAL A 100 20.91 -10.30 3.27
C VAL A 100 20.04 -9.46 4.21
N PHE A 101 19.76 -9.99 5.40
CA PHE A 101 19.08 -9.24 6.44
C PHE A 101 19.90 -8.04 6.92
N ASN A 102 19.34 -6.84 6.79
CA ASN A 102 19.91 -5.61 7.32
C ASN A 102 18.99 -5.02 8.40
N PRO A 103 19.36 -5.08 9.70
CA PRO A 103 18.51 -4.56 10.78
C PRO A 103 18.30 -3.05 10.72
N ALA A 104 19.06 -2.30 9.93
CA ALA A 104 18.83 -0.88 9.72
C ALA A 104 17.50 -0.64 9.00
N VAL A 105 17.18 -1.47 7.99
CA VAL A 105 16.03 -1.30 7.09
C VAL A 105 14.99 -2.41 7.18
N HIS A 106 15.33 -3.54 7.80
CA HIS A 106 14.46 -4.72 7.96
C HIS A 106 14.09 -4.96 9.43
N GLN A 107 12.93 -5.57 9.63
CA GLN A 107 12.45 -6.08 10.90
C GLN A 107 11.99 -7.52 10.74
N VAL A 108 12.21 -8.33 11.77
CA VAL A 108 11.92 -9.76 11.76
C VAL A 108 10.48 -9.99 12.20
N CYS A 109 9.70 -10.77 11.42
CA CYS A 109 8.33 -11.13 11.78
C CYS A 109 8.33 -11.93 13.09
N ARG A 110 7.35 -11.68 13.98
CA ARG A 110 7.26 -12.33 15.31
C ARG A 110 7.22 -13.85 15.26
N GLU A 111 6.73 -14.41 14.16
CA GLU A 111 6.55 -15.85 13.96
C GLU A 111 7.76 -16.52 13.29
N SER A 112 8.77 -15.74 12.91
CA SER A 112 9.96 -16.26 12.25
C SER A 112 10.98 -16.83 13.25
N VAL A 113 11.92 -17.61 12.71
CA VAL A 113 13.00 -18.24 13.48
C VAL A 113 13.86 -17.14 14.16
N PRO A 114 14.27 -17.32 15.43
CA PRO A 114 15.15 -16.35 16.10
C PRO A 114 16.42 -16.07 15.29
N ILE A 115 16.88 -14.81 15.29
CA ILE A 115 18.02 -14.35 14.49
C ILE A 115 19.25 -15.22 14.73
N GLU A 116 19.49 -15.69 15.96
CA GLU A 116 20.65 -16.51 16.33
C GLU A 116 20.67 -17.87 15.60
N ARG A 117 19.48 -18.38 15.26
CA ARG A 117 19.26 -19.65 14.56
C ARG A 117 19.05 -19.47 13.05
N SER A 118 19.07 -18.24 12.56
CA SER A 118 18.88 -17.91 11.15
C SER A 118 20.19 -17.90 10.38
N SER A 119 20.17 -18.17 9.08
CA SER A 119 21.33 -18.10 8.18
C SER A 119 21.73 -16.66 7.82
N GLY A 120 20.93 -15.66 8.23
CA GLY A 120 21.12 -14.24 7.91
C GLY A 120 20.54 -13.82 6.56
N TYR A 121 20.00 -14.76 5.79
CA TYR A 121 19.34 -14.51 4.51
C TYR A 121 17.83 -14.40 4.68
N ILE A 122 17.21 -13.58 3.85
CA ILE A 122 15.77 -13.38 3.80
C ILE A 122 15.15 -14.53 3.01
N ASP A 123 14.16 -15.20 3.61
CA ASP A 123 13.34 -16.22 2.95
C ASP A 123 12.14 -15.56 2.25
N LEU A 124 11.50 -14.62 2.94
CA LEU A 124 10.26 -13.99 2.47
C LEU A 124 10.12 -12.56 3.01
N VAL A 125 9.58 -11.64 2.19
CA VAL A 125 9.03 -10.37 2.67
C VAL A 125 7.55 -10.57 3.01
N VAL A 126 7.23 -10.43 4.30
CA VAL A 126 5.88 -10.46 4.84
C VAL A 126 5.18 -9.12 4.63
N TRP A 127 5.94 -8.03 4.79
CA TRP A 127 5.42 -6.68 4.65
C TRP A 127 6.46 -5.75 4.01
N PRO A 128 6.14 -5.01 2.94
CA PRO A 128 7.12 -4.18 2.26
C PRO A 128 7.64 -3.00 3.09
N GLY A 129 8.90 -2.62 2.88
CA GLY A 129 9.45 -1.40 3.48
C GLY A 129 8.85 -0.15 2.85
N LEU A 130 8.70 0.90 3.66
CA LEU A 130 8.25 2.22 3.21
C LEU A 130 9.34 3.25 3.49
N PHE A 131 9.80 3.91 2.43
CA PHE A 131 10.88 4.89 2.50
C PHE A 131 10.41 6.23 1.93
N GLU A 132 10.80 7.32 2.57
CA GLU A 132 10.59 8.66 2.05
C GLU A 132 11.46 8.89 0.81
N GLY A 133 10.88 8.94 -0.39
CA GLY A 133 11.65 8.88 -1.65
C GLY A 133 12.63 10.04 -1.89
N SER A 134 12.53 11.17 -1.20
CA SER A 134 13.50 12.27 -1.31
C SER A 134 14.72 12.14 -0.39
N SER A 135 14.60 11.39 0.71
CA SER A 135 15.63 11.33 1.76
C SER A 135 16.11 9.91 2.05
N GLY A 136 15.43 8.89 1.53
CA GLY A 136 15.63 7.49 1.91
C GLY A 136 15.25 7.21 3.36
N ARG A 137 14.61 8.16 4.06
CA ARG A 137 14.25 7.99 5.47
C ARG A 137 13.26 6.84 5.61
N ILE A 138 13.55 5.95 6.55
CA ILE A 138 12.69 4.81 6.87
C ILE A 138 11.43 5.31 7.58
N ILE A 139 10.29 5.09 6.94
CA ILE A 139 8.96 5.31 7.52
C ILE A 139 8.47 4.03 8.18
N ARG A 140 8.70 2.89 7.51
CA ARG A 140 8.47 1.55 8.05
C ARG A 140 9.54 0.60 7.52
N LYS A 141 10.13 -0.20 8.39
CA LYS A 141 11.05 -1.26 8.00
C LYS A 141 10.34 -2.38 7.26
N THR A 142 11.02 -2.98 6.30
CA THR A 142 10.56 -4.18 5.59
C THR A 142 10.45 -5.33 6.58
N GLU A 143 9.29 -5.96 6.68
CA GLU A 143 9.06 -7.10 7.57
C GLU A 143 9.35 -8.40 6.84
N VAL A 144 10.25 -9.20 7.41
CA VAL A 144 10.81 -10.37 6.73
C VAL A 144 10.80 -11.62 7.61
N VAL A 145 10.78 -12.78 6.96
CA VAL A 145 11.12 -14.09 7.55
C VAL A 145 12.54 -14.42 7.12
N LEU A 146 13.35 -14.91 8.06
CA LEU A 146 14.72 -15.33 7.79
C LEU A 146 14.78 -16.83 7.54
N GLN A 147 15.68 -17.25 6.66
CA GLN A 147 15.98 -18.66 6.43
C GLN A 147 16.61 -19.28 7.69
N SER A 148 16.23 -20.51 8.01
CA SER A 148 16.89 -21.29 9.06
C SER A 148 18.30 -21.71 8.61
N LYS A 149 19.23 -21.85 9.56
CA LYS A 149 20.51 -22.54 9.33
C LYS A 149 20.33 -24.03 9.08
#